data_AF-A0A1Q7GUT2-F1
#
_entry.id   AF-A0A1Q7GUT2-F1
#
_cell.length_a   1.000
_cell.length_b   1.000
_cell.length_c   1.000
_cell.angle_alpha   90.00
_cell.angle_beta   90.00
_cell.angle_gamma   90.00
#
_symmetry.space_group_name_H-M   'P 1'
#
loop_
_entity.id
_entity.type
_entity.pdbx_description
1 polymer ?
#
loop_
_entity_poly.entity_id
_entity_poly.type
_entity_poly.pdbx_seq_one_letter_code
_entity_poly.pdbx_strand_id
1 'polypeptide(L)'
;MGVDHSQSIYLPMSYELVDEVLESWCSAHQLQVSTEYKGEPVRSIQIVGARHSKIQIWVDPVSPAGIVSVHLWDYHSQRKEFSGPVDDLNTLLEEAYQLATKWLDRPKGNR
;
A
#
# COMPACT_ATOMS: atom_id res chain seq x y z
N MET A 1 12.98 -18.77 40.99
CA MET A 1 13.24 -19.58 39.78
C MET A 1 11.87 -19.92 39.20
N GLY A 2 11.51 -19.66 37.95
CA GLY A 2 12.22 -19.08 36.82
C GLY A 2 11.56 -17.80 36.31
N VAL A 3 12.35 -17.05 35.55
CA VAL A 3 11.96 -15.82 34.87
C VAL A 3 10.95 -16.15 33.77
N ASP A 4 9.82 -15.46 33.82
CA ASP A 4 8.86 -15.36 32.72
C ASP A 4 9.54 -14.58 31.60
N HIS A 5 9.95 -15.29 30.55
CA HIS A 5 10.40 -14.69 29.30
C HIS A 5 9.26 -14.67 28.29
N SER A 6 8.16 -14.02 28.66
CA SER A 6 7.25 -13.43 27.68
C SER A 6 7.96 -12.26 27.01
N GLN A 7 8.91 -12.55 26.12
CA GLN A 7 9.38 -11.56 25.15
C GLN A 7 8.17 -11.21 24.28
N SER A 8 7.45 -10.16 24.67
CA SER A 8 6.57 -9.46 23.77
C SER A 8 7.46 -8.96 22.63
N ILE A 9 7.39 -9.65 21.49
CA ILE A 9 7.92 -9.22 20.20
C ILE A 9 7.13 -7.98 19.81
N TYR A 10 7.46 -6.85 20.44
CA TYR A 10 7.08 -5.54 19.93
C TYR A 10 7.86 -5.34 18.64
N LEU A 11 7.26 -5.68 17.51
CA LEU A 11 7.75 -5.26 16.22
C LEU A 11 7.44 -3.75 16.12
N PRO A 12 8.45 -2.86 16.07
CA PRO A 12 8.19 -1.46 15.79
C PRO A 12 7.50 -1.33 14.43
N MET A 13 6.69 -0.30 14.25
CA MET A 13 6.12 -0.01 12.93
C MET A 13 7.25 0.13 11.91
N SER A 14 7.38 -0.83 11.00
CA SER A 14 8.52 -0.95 10.09
C SER A 14 8.06 -1.12 8.65
N TYR A 15 8.84 -0.57 7.74
CA TYR A 15 8.67 -0.75 6.30
C TYR A 15 9.60 -1.81 5.70
N GLU A 16 10.51 -2.42 6.47
CA GLU A 16 11.49 -3.37 5.91
C GLU A 16 10.83 -4.51 5.12
N LEU A 17 9.84 -5.18 5.73
CA LEU A 17 9.08 -6.24 5.06
C LEU A 17 8.19 -5.71 3.91
N VAL A 18 7.76 -4.45 4.00
CA VAL A 18 6.96 -3.81 2.95
C VAL A 18 7.84 -3.53 1.73
N ASP A 19 9.06 -3.04 1.93
CA ASP A 19 9.98 -2.64 0.89
C ASP A 19 10.43 -3.85 0.05
N GLU A 20 10.71 -4.99 0.69
CA GLU A 20 11.06 -6.25 -0.01
C GLU A 20 9.98 -6.68 -1.02
N VAL A 21 8.72 -6.56 -0.63
CA VAL A 21 7.58 -6.90 -1.50
C VAL A 21 7.33 -5.82 -2.53
N LEU A 22 7.39 -4.54 -2.14
CA LEU A 22 7.07 -3.41 -3.01
C LEU A 22 8.05 -3.25 -4.16
N GLU A 23 9.34 -3.46 -3.95
CA GLU A 23 10.34 -3.35 -5.01
C GLU A 23 10.04 -4.33 -6.15
N SER A 24 9.83 -5.61 -5.78
CA SER A 24 9.52 -6.68 -6.73
C SER A 24 8.19 -6.42 -7.46
N TRP A 25 7.15 -6.03 -6.71
CA TRP A 25 5.83 -5.78 -7.27
C TRP A 25 5.82 -4.55 -8.19
N CYS A 26 6.41 -3.43 -7.77
CA CYS A 26 6.50 -2.22 -8.60
C CYS A 26 7.28 -2.50 -9.89
N SER A 27 8.38 -3.26 -9.81
CA SER A 27 9.13 -3.66 -11.00
C SER A 27 8.27 -4.48 -11.97
N ALA A 28 7.47 -5.43 -11.48
CA ALA A 28 6.61 -6.26 -12.32
C ALA A 28 5.52 -5.46 -13.06
N HIS A 29 4.99 -4.41 -12.41
CA HIS A 29 3.95 -3.54 -12.98
C HIS A 29 4.50 -2.28 -13.67
N GLN A 30 5.83 -2.11 -13.76
CA GLN A 30 6.49 -0.90 -14.29
C GLN A 30 6.04 0.38 -13.57
N LEU A 31 5.85 0.30 -12.26
CA LEU A 31 5.45 1.40 -11.39
C LEU A 31 6.63 1.90 -10.57
N GLN A 32 6.53 3.13 -10.08
CA GLN A 32 7.51 3.72 -9.19
C GLN A 32 6.91 3.88 -7.80
N VAL A 33 7.63 3.40 -6.78
CA VAL A 33 7.34 3.69 -5.38
C VAL A 33 8.05 4.99 -4.97
N SER A 34 7.32 5.86 -4.29
CA SER A 34 7.85 7.03 -3.59
C SER A 34 8.00 6.68 -2.12
N THR A 35 9.22 6.82 -1.60
CA THR A 35 9.60 6.43 -0.23
C THR A 35 9.60 7.60 0.78
N GLU A 36 9.42 8.83 0.30
CA GLU A 36 9.43 10.05 1.11
C GLU A 36 8.38 11.06 0.61
N TYR A 37 7.71 11.74 1.53
CA TYR A 37 6.86 12.90 1.25
C TYR A 37 6.98 13.95 2.35
N LYS A 38 7.40 15.17 1.98
CA LYS A 38 7.63 16.29 2.93
C LYS A 38 8.56 15.94 4.10
N GLY A 39 9.58 15.11 3.84
CA GLY A 39 10.53 14.65 4.85
C GLY A 39 10.03 13.49 5.74
N GLU A 40 8.81 12.99 5.51
CA GLU A 40 8.27 11.83 6.21
C GLU A 40 8.44 10.55 5.36
N PRO A 41 8.81 9.41 5.96
CA PRO A 41 8.90 8.13 5.27
C PRO A 41 7.50 7.60 4.94
N VAL A 42 7.24 7.31 3.67
CA VAL A 42 5.93 6.87 3.16
C VAL A 42 6.14 5.81 2.09
N ARG A 43 5.21 4.89 1.86
CA ARG A 43 5.27 3.97 0.71
C ARG A 43 4.06 4.26 -0.17
N SER A 44 4.26 5.08 -1.20
CA SER A 44 3.16 5.46 -2.08
C SER A 44 3.49 5.27 -3.54
N ILE A 45 2.50 4.79 -4.30
CA ILE A 45 2.61 4.52 -5.73
C ILE A 45 1.53 5.31 -6.43
N GLN A 46 1.91 6.03 -7.48
CA GLN A 46 0.97 6.78 -8.30
C GLN A 46 0.71 6.03 -9.60
N ILE A 47 -0.56 5.75 -9.88
CA ILE A 47 -1.02 5.15 -11.12
C ILE A 47 -1.68 6.25 -11.94
N VAL A 48 -1.17 6.47 -13.16
CA VAL A 48 -1.67 7.49 -14.08
C VAL A 48 -2.41 6.81 -15.22
N GLY A 49 -3.70 7.10 -15.35
CA GLY A 49 -4.53 6.63 -16.46
C GLY A 49 -4.66 7.67 -17.57
N ALA A 50 -5.54 7.37 -18.53
CA ALA A 50 -5.84 8.29 -19.63
C ALA A 50 -6.46 9.61 -19.13
N ARG A 51 -6.30 10.68 -19.91
CA ARG A 51 -6.87 12.02 -19.60
C ARG A 51 -6.47 12.55 -18.22
N HIS A 52 -5.23 12.27 -17.79
CA HIS A 52 -4.67 12.75 -16.53
C HIS A 52 -5.43 12.28 -15.28
N SER A 53 -6.19 11.17 -15.36
CA SER A 53 -6.72 10.52 -14.16
C SER A 53 -5.56 9.93 -13.35
N LYS A 54 -5.64 10.08 -12.04
CA LYS A 54 -4.59 9.68 -11.10
C LYS A 54 -5.22 8.95 -9.95
N ILE A 55 -4.63 7.84 -9.58
CA ILE A 55 -4.97 7.09 -8.37
C ILE A 55 -3.69 6.88 -7.59
N GLN A 56 -3.79 6.94 -6.28
CA GLN A 56 -2.70 6.66 -5.36
C GLN A 56 -2.98 5.35 -4.64
N ILE A 57 -1.98 4.49 -4.61
CA ILE A 57 -1.85 3.42 -3.63
C ILE A 57 -0.92 3.93 -2.54
N TRP A 58 -1.32 3.78 -1.28
CA TRP A 58 -0.50 4.09 -0.11
C TRP A 58 -0.44 2.86 0.78
N VAL A 59 0.75 2.48 1.22
CA VAL A 59 0.98 1.34 2.09
C VAL A 59 1.48 1.85 3.43
N ASP A 60 0.81 1.44 4.50
CA ASP A 60 1.22 1.74 5.87
C ASP A 60 2.38 0.81 6.30
N PRO A 61 3.18 1.20 7.30
CA PRO A 61 4.16 0.29 7.88
C PRO A 61 3.46 -0.90 8.53
N VAL A 62 4.16 -2.03 8.64
CA VAL A 62 3.63 -3.22 9.32
C VAL A 62 3.39 -2.88 10.80
N SER A 63 2.17 -3.08 11.27
CA SER A 63 1.83 -2.89 12.68
C SER A 63 2.50 -3.93 13.58
N PRO A 64 2.56 -3.71 14.91
CA PRO A 64 3.08 -4.71 15.85
C PRO A 64 2.35 -6.06 15.83
N ALA A 65 1.12 -6.10 15.30
CA ALA A 65 0.34 -7.31 15.12
C ALA A 65 0.66 -8.07 13.80
N GLY A 66 1.64 -7.61 13.03
CA GLY A 66 2.00 -8.20 11.73
C GLY A 66 1.02 -7.85 10.60
N ILE A 67 0.12 -6.88 10.83
CA ILE A 67 -0.89 -6.44 9.86
C ILE A 67 -0.36 -5.24 9.07
N VAL A 68 -0.58 -5.27 7.75
CA VAL A 68 -0.31 -4.18 6.82
C VAL A 68 -1.63 -3.68 6.20
N SER A 69 -1.70 -2.38 5.94
CA SER A 69 -2.84 -1.75 5.26
C SER A 69 -2.42 -1.11 3.94
N VAL A 70 -3.20 -1.37 2.89
CA VAL A 70 -3.08 -0.80 1.55
C VAL A 70 -4.30 0.08 1.29
N HIS A 71 -4.07 1.36 1.11
CA HIS A 71 -5.08 2.37 0.82
C HIS A 71 -5.07 2.74 -0.65
N LEU A 72 -6.25 2.77 -1.25
CA LEU A 72 -6.48 3.22 -2.61
C LEU A 72 -7.28 4.53 -2.59
N TRP A 73 -6.83 5.56 -3.30
CA TRP A 73 -7.50 6.86 -3.34
C TRP A 73 -7.43 7.52 -4.72
N ASP A 74 -8.58 8.02 -5.22
CA ASP A 74 -8.67 8.72 -6.51
C ASP A 74 -8.49 10.25 -6.42
N TYR A 75 -8.08 10.78 -5.26
CA TYR A 75 -8.01 12.22 -4.95
C TYR A 75 -9.34 12.99 -5.05
N HIS A 76 -10.47 12.29 -5.20
CA HIS A 76 -11.77 12.90 -5.35
C HIS A 76 -12.75 12.35 -4.32
N SER A 77 -13.39 11.21 -4.60
CA SER A 77 -14.50 10.69 -3.80
C SER A 77 -14.38 9.21 -3.47
N GLN A 78 -13.48 8.47 -4.13
CA GLN A 78 -13.35 7.04 -3.90
C GLN A 78 -12.10 6.76 -3.09
N ARG A 79 -12.31 6.19 -1.90
CA ARG A 79 -11.25 5.61 -1.07
C ARG A 79 -11.64 4.17 -0.73
N LYS A 80 -10.67 3.27 -0.77
CA LYS A 80 -10.82 1.88 -0.33
C LYS A 80 -9.59 1.48 0.46
N GLU A 81 -9.80 0.67 1.48
CA GLU A 81 -8.72 0.07 2.27
C GLU A 81 -8.82 -1.45 2.14
N PHE A 82 -7.65 -2.08 2.05
CA PHE A 82 -7.42 -3.51 2.15
C PHE A 82 -6.42 -3.71 3.28
N SER A 83 -6.65 -4.68 4.15
CA SER A 83 -5.76 -4.95 5.27
C SER A 83 -5.70 -6.44 5.56
N GLY A 84 -4.53 -6.89 5.98
CA GLY A 84 -4.26 -8.30 6.23
C GLY A 84 -2.84 -8.53 6.74
N PRO A 85 -2.46 -9.80 6.98
CA PRO A 85 -1.09 -10.16 7.30
C PRO A 85 -0.09 -9.64 6.25
N VAL A 86 1.12 -9.28 6.66
CA VAL A 86 2.17 -8.82 5.74
C VAL A 86 2.51 -9.86 4.65
N ASP A 87 2.36 -11.15 4.95
CA ASP A 87 2.55 -12.24 3.98
C ASP A 87 1.57 -12.16 2.80
N ASP A 88 0.40 -11.54 3.00
CA ASP A 88 -0.62 -11.34 1.97
C ASP A 88 -0.43 -10.01 1.21
N LEU A 89 0.60 -9.22 1.52
CA LEU A 89 0.79 -7.87 0.96
C LEU A 89 0.76 -7.86 -0.58
N ASN A 90 1.38 -8.86 -1.24
CA ASN A 90 1.36 -8.96 -2.69
C ASN A 90 -0.08 -9.10 -3.23
N THR A 91 -0.89 -9.95 -2.59
CA THR A 91 -2.32 -10.12 -2.92
C THR A 91 -3.10 -8.82 -2.70
N LEU A 92 -2.88 -8.14 -1.57
CA LEU A 92 -3.55 -6.87 -1.25
C LEU A 92 -3.20 -5.77 -2.28
N LEU A 93 -1.93 -5.71 -2.72
CA LEU A 93 -1.48 -4.80 -3.76
C LEU A 93 -2.13 -5.10 -5.11
N GLU A 94 -2.22 -6.37 -5.49
CA GLU A 94 -2.86 -6.79 -6.73
C GLU A 94 -4.36 -6.46 -6.73
N GLU A 95 -5.06 -6.72 -5.62
CA GLU A 95 -6.47 -6.34 -5.46
C GLU A 95 -6.67 -4.82 -5.58
N ALA A 96 -5.81 -4.05 -4.92
CA ALA A 96 -5.83 -2.59 -4.99
C ALA A 96 -5.56 -2.10 -6.41
N TYR A 97 -4.59 -2.69 -7.11
CA TYR A 97 -4.23 -2.34 -8.49
C TYR A 97 -5.34 -2.68 -9.48
N GLN A 98 -5.96 -3.85 -9.38
CA GLN A 98 -7.11 -4.23 -10.20
C GLN A 98 -8.32 -3.32 -9.96
N LEU A 99 -8.53 -2.85 -8.72
CA LEU A 99 -9.56 -1.87 -8.44
C LEU A 99 -9.19 -0.49 -9.01
N ALA A 100 -7.92 -0.10 -8.93
CA ALA A 100 -7.41 1.15 -9.48
C ALA A 100 -7.64 1.22 -11.00
N THR A 101 -7.26 0.18 -11.74
CA THR A 101 -7.47 0.12 -13.20
C THR A 101 -8.95 0.23 -13.56
N LYS A 102 -9.83 -0.48 -12.84
CA LYS A 102 -11.29 -0.35 -13.00
C LYS A 102 -11.79 1.07 -12.74
N TRP A 103 -11.22 1.80 -11.79
CA TRP A 103 -11.59 3.20 -11.53
C TRP A 103 -11.10 4.13 -12.64
N LEU A 104 -9.92 3.88 -13.21
CA LEU A 104 -9.36 4.66 -14.32
C LEU A 104 -10.13 4.46 -15.63
N ASP A 105 -10.65 3.25 -15.87
CA ASP A 105 -11.39 2.91 -17.09
C ASP A 105 -12.83 3.42 -17.11
N ARG A 106 -13.36 3.86 -15.96
CA ARG A 106 -14.71 4.44 -15.91
C ARG A 106 -14.73 5.77 -16.67
N PRO A 107 -15.70 5.99 -17.58
CA PRO A 107 -15.92 7.31 -18.13
C PRO A 107 -16.12 8.29 -16.96
N LYS A 108 -15.33 9.37 -16.90
CA LYS A 108 -15.67 10.49 -16.04
C LYS A 108 -17.02 11.00 -16.53
N GLY A 109 -18.10 10.62 -15.85
CA GLY A 109 -19.44 11.08 -16.19
C GLY A 109 -19.40 12.61 -16.26
N ASN A 110 -19.82 13.17 -17.39
CA ASN A 110 -20.03 14.61 -17.53
C ASN A 110 -20.90 15.07 -16.35
N ARG A 111 -20.30 15.80 -15.42
CA ARG A 111 -21.06 16.70 -14.55
C ARG A 111 -21.25 18.01 -15.27
#